data_AF-A0A6P4AAW3-F1
#
_entry.id   AF-A0A6P4AAW3-F1
#
_cell.length_a   1.000
_cell.length_b   1.000
_cell.length_c   1.000
_cell.angle_alpha   90.00
_cell.angle_beta   90.00
_cell.angle_gamma   90.00
#
_symmetry.space_group_name_H-M   'P 1'
#
loop_
_entity.id
_entity.type
_entity.pdbx_description
1 polymer ?
#
loop_
_entity_poly.entity_id
_entity_poly.type
_entity_poly.pdbx_seq_one_letter_code
_entity_poly.pdbx_strand_id
1 'polypeptide(L)'
;MAELLTAKYDADKLPEGKLSTKGVGETAPDPSEARTMEGGVLVPLGKPKKHNGRKGALLYNEYIVYNVDQIRMRCVVQVHFSFKR
;
A
#
# COMPACT_ATOMS: atom_id res chain seq x y z
N MET A 1 9.12 -5.26 3.50
CA MET A 1 8.95 -4.89 2.09
C MET A 1 10.24 -4.29 1.55
N ALA A 2 10.56 -4.53 0.28
CA ALA A 2 11.53 -3.78 -0.50
C ALA A 2 10.86 -2.51 -1.02
N GLU A 3 11.44 -1.33 -0.77
CA GLU A 3 10.87 -0.05 -1.20
C GLU A 3 11.45 0.38 -2.54
N LEU A 4 10.58 0.76 -3.48
CA LEU A 4 10.95 1.23 -4.81
C LEU A 4 10.30 2.58 -5.10
N LEU A 5 11.08 3.53 -5.60
CA LEU A 5 10.60 4.87 -5.97
C LEU A 5 10.12 4.93 -7.43
N THR A 6 10.58 4.01 -8.27
CA THR A 6 10.26 3.93 -9.70
C THR A 6 9.94 2.49 -10.07
N ALA A 7 9.35 2.29 -11.26
CA ALA A 7 9.05 0.97 -11.77
C ALA A 7 10.33 0.12 -11.92
N LYS A 8 10.21 -1.17 -11.60
CA LYS A 8 11.28 -2.17 -11.74
C LYS A 8 10.65 -3.49 -12.18
N TYR A 9 11.09 -4.00 -13.32
CA TYR A 9 10.51 -5.20 -13.95
C TYR A 9 10.76 -6.48 -13.14
N ASP A 10 11.90 -6.57 -12.48
CA ASP A 10 12.30 -7.71 -11.65
C ASP A 10 12.15 -7.42 -10.15
N ALA A 11 11.10 -6.68 -9.78
CA ALA A 11 10.81 -6.32 -8.38
C ALA A 11 10.45 -7.54 -7.51
N ASP A 12 10.11 -8.67 -8.11
CA ASP A 12 9.88 -9.98 -7.47
C ASP A 12 11.17 -10.61 -6.93
N LYS A 13 12.33 -10.21 -7.45
CA LYS A 13 13.64 -10.59 -6.91
C LYS A 13 13.95 -9.80 -5.64
N LEU A 14 13.32 -10.23 -4.56
CA LEU A 14 13.40 -9.57 -3.27
C LEU A 14 14.79 -9.73 -2.64
N PRO A 15 15.36 -8.66 -2.05
CA PRO A 15 16.56 -8.79 -1.25
C PRO A 15 16.29 -9.64 -0.01
N GLU A 16 17.35 -10.25 0.53
CA GLU A 16 17.27 -11.16 1.67
C GLU A 16 16.47 -10.54 2.84
N GLY A 17 15.58 -11.33 3.43
CA GLY A 17 14.72 -10.91 4.54
C GLY A 17 13.52 -10.04 4.15
N LYS A 18 13.29 -9.75 2.86
CA LYS A 18 12.05 -9.09 2.40
C LYS A 18 11.11 -10.12 1.78
N LEU A 19 9.81 -9.95 2.04
CA LEU A 19 8.74 -10.85 1.60
C LEU A 19 7.71 -10.18 0.67
N SER A 20 7.95 -8.93 0.27
CA SER A 20 7.01 -8.12 -0.51
C SER A 20 7.68 -6.85 -1.03
N THR A 21 7.05 -6.22 -2.01
CA THR A 21 7.46 -4.93 -2.57
C THR A 21 6.47 -3.84 -2.17
N LYS A 22 7.00 -2.64 -1.92
CA LYS A 22 6.22 -1.42 -1.74
C LYS A 22 6.67 -0.40 -2.78
N GLY A 23 5.80 -0.13 -3.75
CA GLY A 23 5.93 1.06 -4.59
C GLY A 23 5.64 2.27 -3.72
N VAL A 24 6.61 3.16 -3.56
CA VAL A 24 6.49 4.31 -2.65
C VAL A 24 5.93 5.50 -3.42
N GLY A 25 4.71 5.90 -3.05
CA GLY A 25 4.04 7.06 -3.61
C GLY A 25 4.39 8.37 -2.91
N GLU A 26 4.09 9.47 -3.59
CA GLU A 26 4.16 10.82 -3.02
C GLU A 26 3.12 11.04 -1.91
N THR A 27 1.99 10.33 -1.97
CA THR A 27 0.86 10.51 -1.05
C THR A 27 0.56 9.22 -0.30
N ALA A 28 0.42 9.31 1.02
CA ALA A 28 0.04 8.21 1.90
C ALA A 28 -0.81 8.71 3.08
N PRO A 29 -1.60 7.85 3.73
CA PRO A 29 -2.27 8.20 4.99
C PRO A 29 -1.24 8.44 6.11
N ASP A 30 -1.59 9.29 7.08
CA ASP A 30 -0.75 9.52 8.27
C ASP A 30 -0.76 8.25 9.15
N PRO A 31 0.41 7.62 9.42
CA PRO A 31 0.47 6.40 10.22
C PRO A 31 -0.08 6.56 11.64
N SER A 32 -0.12 7.78 12.18
CA SER A 32 -0.68 8.06 13.51
C SER A 32 -2.21 7.92 13.56
N GLU A 33 -2.89 7.96 12.41
CA GLU A 33 -4.34 7.77 12.31
C GLU A 33 -4.72 6.29 12.11
N ALA A 34 -3.75 5.40 11.92
CA ALA A 34 -3.99 3.99 11.70
C ALA A 34 -4.64 3.33 12.92
N ARG A 35 -5.53 2.36 12.68
CA ARG A 35 -6.19 1.60 13.74
C ARG A 35 -6.10 0.11 13.52
N THR A 36 -5.92 -0.63 14.60
CA THR A 36 -5.89 -2.09 14.58
C THR A 36 -7.30 -2.63 14.73
N MET A 37 -7.75 -3.44 13.78
CA MET A 37 -9.01 -4.19 13.87
C MET A 37 -8.85 -5.43 14.74
N GLU A 38 -9.98 -6.02 15.12
CA GLU A 38 -10.02 -7.33 15.76
C GLU A 38 -9.26 -8.36 14.90
N GLY A 39 -8.41 -9.17 15.55
CA GLY A 39 -7.52 -10.10 14.85
C GLY A 39 -6.20 -9.50 14.37
N GLY A 40 -5.84 -8.29 14.81
CA GLY A 40 -4.49 -7.73 14.70
C GLY A 40 -4.16 -7.07 13.34
N VAL A 41 -5.15 -6.90 12.45
CA VAL A 41 -4.93 -6.26 11.15
C VAL A 41 -4.90 -4.74 11.32
N LEU A 42 -3.80 -4.11 10.90
CA LEU A 42 -3.67 -2.66 10.88
C LEU A 42 -4.40 -2.08 9.65
N VAL A 43 -5.34 -1.17 9.87
CA VAL A 43 -6.04 -0.42 8.83
C VAL A 43 -5.42 0.97 8.71
N PRO A 44 -4.83 1.33 7.56
CA PRO A 44 -4.23 2.64 7.34
C PRO A 44 -5.31 3.69 7.06
N LEU A 45 -6.02 4.09 8.12
CA LEU A 45 -7.00 5.17 8.10
C LEU A 45 -6.30 6.54 8.01
N GLY A 46 -7.10 7.56 7.72
CA GLY A 46 -6.66 8.95 7.73
C GLY A 46 -6.79 9.61 6.36
N LYS A 47 -6.59 10.92 6.34
CA LYS A 47 -6.63 11.69 5.08
C LYS A 47 -5.33 11.48 4.29
N PRO A 48 -5.40 11.40 2.95
CA PRO A 48 -4.20 11.33 2.12
C PRO A 48 -3.34 12.58 2.33
N LYS A 49 -2.06 12.38 2.67
CA LYS A 49 -1.09 13.45 2.94
C LYS A 49 0.10 13.33 2.00
N LYS A 50 0.46 14.44 1.36
CA LYS A 50 1.63 14.49 0.47
C LYS A 50 2.91 14.56 1.31
N HIS A 51 3.86 13.68 1.01
CA HIS A 51 5.18 13.68 1.62
C HIS A 51 6.14 14.49 0.76
N ASN A 52 6.41 15.73 1.20
CA ASN A 52 7.37 16.61 0.56
C ASN A 52 8.79 16.01 0.69
N GLY A 53 9.41 15.67 -0.43
CA GLY A 53 10.80 15.15 -0.47
C GLY A 53 10.96 13.76 -1.08
N ARG A 54 9.88 13.01 -1.34
CA ARG A 54 9.95 11.75 -2.08
C ARG A 54 9.86 12.02 -3.58
N LYS A 55 10.95 11.81 -4.32
CA LYS A 55 10.99 11.87 -5.80
C LYS A 55 10.64 10.51 -6.41
N GLY A 56 9.43 10.02 -6.12
CA GLY A 56 8.90 8.78 -6.68
C GLY A 56 8.05 9.07 -7.92
N ALA A 57 7.91 8.08 -8.80
CA ALA A 57 7.05 8.18 -9.98
C ALA A 57 5.56 7.94 -9.67
N LEU A 58 5.24 7.39 -8.49
CA LEU A 58 3.90 6.99 -8.10
C LEU A 58 3.19 8.08 -7.30
N LEU A 59 1.90 8.28 -7.56
CA LEU A 59 1.06 9.20 -6.77
C LEU A 59 0.75 8.65 -5.38
N TYR A 60 0.50 7.34 -5.27
CA TYR A 60 0.11 6.64 -4.04
C TYR A 60 0.95 5.38 -3.84
N ASN A 61 1.00 4.87 -2.60
CA ASN A 61 1.68 3.61 -2.32
C ASN A 61 0.98 2.42 -2.99
N GLU A 62 1.76 1.47 -3.48
CA GLU A 62 1.30 0.17 -3.95
C GLU A 62 2.00 -0.94 -3.13
N TYR A 63 1.26 -2.00 -2.79
CA TYR A 63 1.76 -3.10 -1.97
C TYR A 63 1.60 -4.41 -2.73
N ILE A 64 2.70 -5.10 -2.98
CA ILE A 64 2.74 -6.32 -3.80
C ILE A 64 3.33 -7.46 -2.97
N VAL A 65 2.60 -8.56 -2.87
CA VAL A 65 3.06 -9.84 -2.30
C VAL A 65 3.19 -10.85 -3.42
N TYR A 66 4.12 -11.80 -3.29
CA TYR A 66 4.41 -12.80 -4.33
C TYR A 66 4.00 -14.22 -3.93
N ASN A 67 3.61 -14.44 -2.68
CA ASN A 67 3.00 -15.67 -2.21
C ASN A 67 1.52 -15.42 -1.82
N VAL A 68 0.62 -16.24 -2.38
CA VAL A 68 -0.82 -16.23 -2.07
C VAL A 68 -1.11 -16.51 -0.59
N ASP A 69 -0.25 -17.24 0.10
CA ASP A 69 -0.39 -17.54 1.55
C ASP A 69 -0.29 -16.27 2.42
N GLN A 70 0.24 -15.17 1.88
CA GLN A 70 0.27 -13.86 2.56
C GLN A 70 -1.07 -13.12 2.48
N ILE A 71 -2.05 -13.65 1.74
CA ILE A 71 -3.34 -13.01 1.49
C ILE A 71 -4.46 -13.76 2.22
N ARG A 72 -5.31 -13.01 2.91
CA ARG A 72 -6.56 -13.51 3.48
C ARG A 72 -7.68 -12.49 3.26
N MET A 73 -8.65 -12.83 2.41
CA MET A 73 -9.84 -12.00 2.21
C MET A 73 -10.65 -11.92 3.52
N ARG A 74 -11.14 -10.72 3.87
CA ARG A 74 -11.85 -10.46 5.15
C ARG A 74 -13.26 -9.90 4.96
N CYS A 75 -13.43 -9.04 3.97
CA CYS A 75 -14.71 -8.41 3.67
C CYS A 75 -14.86 -8.24 2.16
N VAL A 76 -16.11 -8.08 1.74
CA VAL A 76 -16.48 -7.65 0.39
C VAL A 76 -17.26 -6.35 0.57
N VAL A 77 -16.89 -5.32 -0.17
CA VAL A 77 -17.56 -4.02 -0.12
C VAL A 77 -18.41 -3.88 -1.38
N GLN A 78 -19.73 -3.74 -1.20
CA GLN A 78 -20.61 -3.34 -2.29
C GLN A 78 -20.57 -1.81 -2.41
N VAL A 79 -20.12 -1.31 -3.56
CA VAL A 79 -19.95 0.13 -3.80
C VAL A 79 -20.91 0.60 -4.88
N HIS A 80 -21.62 1.70 -4.61
CA HIS A 80 -22.38 2.44 -5.62
C HIS A 80 -21.64 3.73 -5.96
N PHE A 81 -21.27 3.91 -7.23
CA PHE A 81 -20.56 5.10 -7.70
C PHE A 81 -21.55 6.14 -8.25
N SER A 82 -21.71 7.25 -7.52
CA SER A 82 -22.52 8.39 -7.94
C SER A 82 -21.65 9.44 -8.65
N PHE A 83 -21.56 9.36 -9.97
CA PHE A 83 -20.79 10.30 -10.78
C PHE A 83 -21.55 11.62 -11.00
N LYS A 84 -20.85 12.75 -10.91
CA LYS A 84 -21.36 14.04 -11.41
C LYS A 84 -21.07 14.10 -12.92
N ARG A 85 -22.07 14.51 -13.71
CA ARG A 85 -21.91 14.81 -15.14
C ARG A 85 -21.20 16.14 -15.34
#